data_AF-A0A8D8Q290-F1
#
_entry.id   AF-A0A8D8Q290-F1
#
_cell.length_a   1.000
_cell.length_b   1.000
_cell.length_c   1.000
_cell.angle_alpha   90.00
_cell.angle_beta   90.00
_cell.angle_gamma   90.00
#
_symmetry.space_group_name_H-M   'P 1'
#
loop_
_entity.id
_entity.type
_entity.pdbx_description
1 polymer ?
#
loop_
_entity_poly.entity_id
_entity_poly.type
_entity_poly.pdbx_seq_one_letter_code
_entity_poly.pdbx_strand_id
1 'polypeptide(L)'
;IKSMTPLIVKCSDNLVNAISKQFGDSNQINLELKDYCARYTTDVIGSTAFGIEINCLENPDSEFRQISQLLLTPSVFITLKTLVIALVPVFKPYVSILDSRVASFFTRVFKSNVVYREKNHVERNDFLKQTIEGGNNHLATLTSFFFKTSKPKHKNLKNLQKSQKFKNSIFLSFESPMICDSDSDN
;
A
#
# COMPACT_ATOMS: atom_id res chain seq x y z
N ILE A 1 6.57 0.41 15.92
CA ILE A 1 5.70 1.62 15.77
C ILE A 1 6.53 2.90 15.88
N LYS A 2 7.31 3.11 16.97
CA LYS A 2 8.17 4.32 17.12
C LYS A 2 9.06 4.61 15.91
N SER A 3 9.63 3.59 15.28
CA SER A 3 10.43 3.71 14.05
C SER A 3 9.68 4.32 12.86
N MET A 4 8.36 4.10 12.77
CA MET A 4 7.51 4.49 11.64
C MET A 4 6.76 5.80 11.88
N THR A 5 6.77 6.33 13.11
CA THR A 5 6.18 7.62 13.47
C THR A 5 6.53 8.75 12.48
N PRO A 6 7.79 8.96 12.05
CA PRO A 6 8.09 10.04 11.09
C PRO A 6 7.34 9.90 9.76
N LEU A 7 7.06 8.67 9.32
CA LEU A 7 6.30 8.42 8.09
C LEU A 7 4.83 8.81 8.25
N ILE A 8 4.25 8.55 9.42
CA ILE A 8 2.86 8.92 9.75
C ILE A 8 2.73 10.44 9.87
N VAL A 9 3.71 11.10 10.48
CA VAL A 9 3.77 12.56 10.58
C VAL A 9 3.84 13.18 9.19
N LYS A 10 4.73 12.71 8.31
CA LYS A 10 4.81 13.17 6.91
C LYS A 10 3.45 13.03 6.19
N CYS A 11 2.74 11.92 6.36
CA CYS A 11 1.41 11.75 5.78
C CYS A 11 0.37 12.72 6.39
N SER A 12 0.51 13.06 7.67
CA SER A 12 -0.36 14.00 8.37
C SER A 12 -0.12 15.43 7.89
N ASP A 13 1.14 15.83 7.69
CA ASP A 13 1.50 17.13 7.12
C ASP A 13 0.94 17.28 5.70
N ASN A 14 1.01 16.23 4.89
CA ASN A 14 0.38 16.21 3.56
C ASN A 14 -1.14 16.39 3.64
N LEU A 15 -1.80 15.79 4.64
CA LEU A 15 -3.24 15.96 4.85
C LEU A 15 -3.57 17.41 5.23
N VAL A 16 -2.84 18.00 6.17
CA VAL A 16 -3.00 19.40 6.56
C VAL A 16 -2.83 20.30 5.35
N ASN A 17 -1.75 20.12 4.59
CA ASN A 17 -1.48 20.89 3.37
C ASN A 17 -2.60 20.76 2.33
N ALA A 18 -3.12 19.54 2.12
CA ALA A 18 -4.21 19.30 1.17
C ALA A 18 -5.52 19.99 1.59
N ILE A 19 -5.84 19.98 2.89
CA ILE A 19 -7.02 20.67 3.42
C ILE A 19 -6.78 22.20 3.37
N SER A 20 -5.61 22.70 3.78
CA SER A 20 -5.23 24.12 3.69
C SER A 20 -5.39 24.69 2.28
N LYS A 21 -5.03 23.93 1.25
CA LYS A 21 -5.24 24.31 -0.16
C LYS A 21 -6.72 24.48 -0.54
N GLN A 22 -7.63 23.79 0.13
CA GLN A 22 -9.09 23.89 -0.12
C GLN A 22 -9.72 25.12 0.53
N PHE A 23 -9.05 25.77 1.50
CA PHE A 23 -9.65 26.90 2.23
C PHE A 23 -9.80 28.18 1.40
N GLY A 24 -9.06 28.38 0.31
CA GLY A 24 -9.21 29.54 -0.61
C GLY A 24 -9.44 30.91 0.06
N ASP A 25 -10.09 31.84 -0.66
CA ASP A 25 -10.56 33.14 -0.12
C ASP A 25 -11.96 33.04 0.52
N SER A 26 -12.65 31.93 0.33
CA SER A 26 -14.00 31.69 0.86
C SER A 26 -13.91 30.94 2.19
N ASN A 27 -14.40 31.55 3.28
CA ASN A 27 -14.52 30.93 4.62
C ASN A 27 -15.48 29.72 4.69
N GLN A 28 -15.80 29.07 3.57
CA GLN A 28 -16.67 27.91 3.50
C GLN A 28 -15.96 26.76 2.79
N ILE A 29 -15.98 25.60 3.45
CA ILE A 29 -15.41 24.36 2.94
C ILE A 29 -16.52 23.33 2.80
N ASN A 30 -16.58 22.68 1.63
CA ASN A 30 -17.38 21.48 1.41
C ASN A 30 -16.41 20.31 1.17
N LEU A 31 -16.09 19.60 2.24
CA LEU A 31 -15.09 18.53 2.26
C LEU A 31 -15.74 17.20 2.60
N GLU A 32 -15.57 16.20 1.73
CA GLU A 32 -15.98 14.84 2.04
C GLU A 32 -14.96 14.19 2.97
N LEU A 33 -15.15 14.35 4.29
CA LEU A 33 -14.22 13.87 5.32
C LEU A 33 -13.92 12.37 5.19
N LYS A 34 -14.94 11.56 4.84
CA LYS A 34 -14.77 10.11 4.65
C LYS A 34 -13.74 9.80 3.56
N ASP A 35 -13.76 10.55 2.46
CA ASP A 35 -12.85 10.34 1.35
C ASP A 35 -11.42 10.77 1.70
N TYR A 36 -11.25 11.91 2.38
CA TYR A 36 -9.94 12.36 2.86
C TYR A 36 -9.33 11.42 3.90
N CYS A 37 -10.12 10.89 4.82
CA CYS A 37 -9.67 9.86 5.76
C CYS A 37 -9.23 8.58 5.03
N ALA A 38 -9.96 8.16 3.98
CA ALA A 38 -9.58 6.99 3.18
C ALA A 38 -8.28 7.21 2.40
N ARG A 39 -8.08 8.41 1.83
CA ARG A 39 -6.82 8.84 1.18
C ARG A 39 -5.65 8.80 2.15
N TYR A 40 -5.80 9.47 3.30
CA TYR A 40 -4.78 9.53 4.34
C TYR A 40 -4.40 8.14 4.85
N THR A 41 -5.40 7.29 5.17
CA THR A 41 -5.15 5.93 5.65
C THR A 41 -4.41 5.09 4.61
N THR A 42 -4.74 5.28 3.33
CA THR A 42 -4.05 4.60 2.22
C THR A 42 -2.59 5.04 2.11
N ASP A 43 -2.31 6.34 2.25
CA ASP A 43 -0.93 6.86 2.23
C ASP A 43 -0.11 6.38 3.43
N VAL A 44 -0.71 6.36 4.63
CA VAL A 44 -0.06 5.82 5.83
C VAL A 44 0.29 4.35 5.64
N ILE A 45 -0.65 3.52 5.17
CA ILE A 45 -0.40 2.10 4.93
C ILE A 45 0.64 1.91 3.82
N GLY A 46 0.56 2.66 2.72
CA GLY A 46 1.52 2.63 1.63
C GLY A 46 2.94 2.93 2.09
N SER A 47 3.11 4.00 2.85
CA SER A 47 4.41 4.47 3.33
C SER A 47 4.99 3.56 4.41
N THR A 48 4.17 3.13 5.38
CA THR A 48 4.65 2.36 6.54
C THR A 48 4.73 0.85 6.29
N ALA A 49 3.76 0.25 5.60
CA ALA A 49 3.71 -1.20 5.41
C ALA A 49 4.43 -1.64 4.13
N PHE A 50 4.29 -0.86 3.06
CA PHE A 50 4.85 -1.19 1.74
C PHE A 50 6.05 -0.36 1.35
N GLY A 51 6.36 0.70 2.10
CA GLY A 51 7.50 1.57 1.83
C GLY A 51 7.38 2.39 0.55
N ILE A 52 6.17 2.75 0.13
CA ILE A 52 5.87 3.50 -1.10
C ILE A 52 5.23 4.83 -0.76
N GLU A 53 5.63 5.89 -1.45
CA GLU A 53 4.95 7.18 -1.42
C GLU A 53 3.93 7.22 -2.57
N ILE A 54 2.64 7.21 -2.23
CA ILE A 54 1.54 7.17 -3.21
C ILE A 54 0.94 8.57 -3.42
N ASN A 55 0.91 9.37 -2.34
CA ASN A 55 0.35 10.73 -2.32
C ASN A 55 -1.10 10.76 -2.86
N CYS A 56 -1.97 9.93 -2.26
CA CYS A 56 -3.38 9.78 -2.60
C CYS A 56 -4.20 11.06 -2.42
N LEU A 57 -3.68 12.01 -1.64
CA LEU A 57 -4.32 13.31 -1.39
C LEU A 57 -4.29 14.19 -2.65
N GLU A 58 -3.16 14.21 -3.36
CA GLU A 58 -3.00 14.96 -4.61
C GLU A 58 -3.38 14.12 -5.84
N ASN A 59 -3.12 12.82 -5.82
CA ASN A 59 -3.40 11.90 -6.93
C ASN A 59 -4.50 10.90 -6.56
N PRO A 60 -5.79 11.27 -6.73
CA PRO A 60 -6.88 10.46 -6.23
C PRO A 60 -7.09 9.14 -6.98
N ASP A 61 -6.66 9.05 -8.24
CA ASP A 61 -6.94 7.93 -9.14
C ASP A 61 -5.84 6.86 -9.16
N SER A 62 -4.92 6.88 -8.19
CA SER A 62 -3.84 5.88 -8.14
C SER A 62 -4.39 4.44 -8.08
N GLU A 63 -3.76 3.51 -8.81
CA GLU A 63 -4.17 2.09 -8.80
C GLU A 63 -4.17 1.54 -7.36
N PHE A 64 -3.20 1.97 -6.56
CA PHE A 64 -3.12 1.59 -5.15
C PHE A 64 -4.34 2.06 -4.37
N ARG A 65 -4.83 3.28 -4.60
CA ARG A 65 -6.04 3.79 -3.94
C ARG A 65 -7.30 3.06 -4.39
N GLN A 66 -7.45 2.78 -5.67
CA GLN A 66 -8.62 2.03 -6.16
C GLN A 66 -8.68 0.63 -5.53
N ILE A 67 -7.53 -0.04 -5.43
CA ILE A 67 -7.44 -1.37 -4.81
C ILE A 67 -7.57 -1.29 -3.28
N SER A 68 -6.99 -0.29 -2.61
CA SER A 68 -7.12 -0.11 -1.16
C SER A 68 -8.54 0.28 -0.76
N GLN A 69 -9.27 1.02 -1.60
CA GLN A 69 -10.67 1.37 -1.36
C GLN A 69 -11.56 0.13 -1.29
N LEU A 70 -11.27 -0.92 -2.07
CA LEU A 70 -11.97 -2.21 -1.96
C LEU A 70 -11.74 -2.90 -0.61
N LEU A 71 -10.62 -2.62 0.06
CA LEU A 71 -10.33 -3.12 1.41
C LEU A 71 -10.98 -2.27 2.50
N LEU A 72 -10.94 -0.94 2.34
CA LEU A 72 -11.42 0.02 3.33
C LEU A 72 -12.94 0.22 3.26
N THR A 73 -13.58 -0.12 2.14
CA THR A 73 -15.03 -0.01 1.99
C THR A 73 -15.69 -1.22 2.65
N PRO A 74 -16.52 -1.02 3.69
CA PRO A 74 -17.24 -2.11 4.31
C PRO A 74 -18.24 -2.69 3.30
N SER A 75 -18.05 -3.95 2.94
CA SER A 75 -18.96 -4.69 2.07
C SER A 75 -19.81 -5.62 2.92
N VAL A 76 -21.13 -5.53 2.78
CA VAL A 76 -22.09 -6.42 3.47
C VAL A 76 -21.75 -7.89 3.21
N PHE A 77 -21.31 -8.23 2.00
CA PHE A 77 -20.87 -9.58 1.64
C PHE A 77 -19.63 -10.02 2.43
N ILE A 78 -18.64 -9.14 2.61
CA ILE A 78 -17.42 -9.44 3.39
C ILE A 78 -17.78 -9.59 4.86
N THR A 79 -18.65 -8.72 5.40
CA THR A 79 -19.13 -8.80 6.78
C THR A 79 -19.87 -10.12 7.04
N LEU A 80 -20.80 -10.49 6.17
CA LEU A 80 -21.55 -11.74 6.28
C LEU A 80 -20.62 -12.96 6.17
N LYS A 81 -19.69 -12.95 5.21
CA LYS A 81 -18.69 -14.02 5.05
C LYS A 81 -17.82 -14.17 6.29
N THR A 82 -17.39 -13.06 6.88
CA THR A 82 -16.59 -13.04 8.11
C THR A 82 -17.40 -13.57 9.30
N LEU A 83 -18.68 -13.21 9.40
CA LEU A 83 -19.59 -13.71 10.43
C LEU A 83 -19.79 -15.23 10.31
N VAL A 84 -20.00 -15.76 9.11
CA VAL A 84 -20.15 -17.21 8.88
C VAL A 84 -18.88 -17.97 9.26
N ILE A 85 -17.70 -17.45 8.91
CA ILE A 85 -16.41 -18.06 9.32
C ILE A 85 -16.23 -18.01 10.83
N ALA A 86 -16.68 -16.95 11.49
CA ALA A 86 -16.61 -16.81 12.95
C ALA A 86 -17.53 -17.83 13.66
N LEU A 87 -18.73 -18.08 13.12
CA LEU A 87 -19.68 -19.04 13.66
C LEU A 87 -19.30 -20.50 13.35
N VAL A 88 -18.73 -20.76 12.17
CA VAL A 88 -18.35 -22.10 11.72
C VAL A 88 -16.89 -22.12 11.27
N PRO A 89 -15.93 -22.27 12.20
CA PRO A 89 -14.50 -22.15 11.91
C PRO A 89 -13.98 -23.25 10.96
N VAL A 90 -14.72 -24.35 10.77
CA VAL A 90 -14.39 -25.45 9.85
C VAL A 90 -14.31 -24.98 8.40
N PHE A 91 -15.03 -23.92 8.02
CA PHE A 91 -15.00 -23.37 6.65
C PHE A 91 -13.84 -22.39 6.40
N LYS A 92 -13.12 -21.96 7.45
CA LYS A 92 -12.01 -21.01 7.34
C LYS A 92 -10.95 -21.36 6.27
N PRO A 93 -10.48 -22.61 6.10
CA PRO A 93 -9.47 -22.92 5.08
C PRO A 93 -10.01 -22.88 3.64
N TYR A 94 -11.33 -22.95 3.45
CA TYR A 94 -11.95 -23.02 2.11
C TYR A 94 -12.41 -21.65 1.61
N VAL A 95 -12.44 -20.64 2.49
CA VAL A 95 -13.09 -19.36 2.22
C VAL A 95 -12.08 -18.22 2.36
N SER A 96 -11.73 -17.59 1.24
CA SER A 96 -10.88 -16.38 1.24
C SER A 96 -11.72 -15.14 1.55
N ILE A 97 -11.46 -14.47 2.66
CA ILE A 97 -12.16 -13.21 3.02
C ILE A 97 -11.76 -12.08 2.06
N LEU A 98 -10.50 -12.06 1.62
CA LEU A 98 -9.99 -11.09 0.67
C LEU A 98 -10.36 -11.47 -0.77
N ASP A 99 -10.65 -10.46 -1.59
CA ASP A 99 -10.73 -10.61 -3.04
C ASP A 99 -9.35 -11.01 -3.61
N SER A 100 -9.35 -11.96 -4.54
CA SER A 100 -8.12 -12.47 -5.16
C SER A 100 -7.35 -11.41 -5.93
N ARG A 101 -8.03 -10.43 -6.55
CA ARG A 101 -7.43 -9.29 -7.23
C ARG A 101 -6.63 -8.43 -6.26
N VAL A 102 -7.25 -8.14 -5.12
CA VAL A 102 -6.64 -7.32 -4.05
C VAL A 102 -5.42 -8.03 -3.47
N ALA A 103 -5.57 -9.32 -3.12
CA ALA A 103 -4.47 -10.13 -2.63
C ALA A 103 -3.29 -10.16 -3.62
N SER A 104 -3.57 -10.40 -4.91
CA SER A 104 -2.54 -10.50 -5.94
C SER A 104 -1.81 -9.17 -6.17
N PHE A 105 -2.52 -8.05 -6.12
CA PHE A 105 -1.93 -6.71 -6.23
C PHE A 105 -0.94 -6.45 -5.09
N PHE A 106 -1.39 -6.55 -3.83
CA PHE A 106 -0.53 -6.29 -2.67
C PHE A 106 0.63 -7.29 -2.58
N THR A 107 0.44 -8.54 -2.99
CA THR A 107 1.54 -9.52 -3.09
C THR A 107 2.62 -9.04 -4.05
N ARG A 108 2.19 -8.58 -5.24
CA ARG A 108 3.10 -8.14 -6.30
C ARG A 108 3.87 -6.88 -5.87
N VAL A 109 3.15 -5.91 -5.30
CA VAL A 109 3.74 -4.67 -4.79
C VAL A 109 4.76 -4.95 -3.70
N PHE A 110 4.38 -5.73 -2.69
CA PHE A 110 5.27 -6.09 -1.58
C PHE A 110 6.54 -6.80 -2.07
N LYS A 111 6.40 -7.85 -2.89
CA LYS A 111 7.54 -8.58 -3.46
C LYS A 111 8.46 -7.68 -4.30
N SER A 112 7.88 -6.79 -5.10
CA SER A 112 8.66 -5.88 -5.94
C SER A 112 9.48 -4.90 -5.08
N ASN A 113 8.90 -4.39 -3.99
CA ASN A 113 9.61 -3.49 -3.09
C ASN A 113 10.70 -4.16 -2.27
N VAL A 114 10.49 -5.40 -1.81
CA VAL A 114 11.56 -6.19 -1.17
C VAL A 114 12.75 -6.33 -2.12
N VAL A 115 12.51 -6.81 -3.35
CA VAL A 115 13.57 -7.00 -4.35
C VAL A 115 14.24 -5.67 -4.73
N TYR A 116 13.49 -4.59 -4.81
CA TYR A 116 14.03 -3.27 -5.09
C TYR A 116 15.00 -2.81 -4.00
N ARG A 117 14.68 -3.07 -2.72
CA ARG A 117 15.54 -2.68 -1.59
C ARG A 117 16.80 -3.50 -1.47
N GLU A 118 16.70 -4.80 -1.70
CA GLU A 118 17.87 -5.68 -1.72
C GLU A 118 18.88 -5.25 -2.80
N LYS A 119 18.38 -4.74 -3.93
CA LYS A 119 19.24 -4.31 -5.05
C LYS A 119 19.82 -2.91 -4.92
N ASN A 120 19.04 -1.97 -4.41
CA ASN A 120 19.42 -0.55 -4.39
C ASN A 120 19.91 -0.07 -3.02
N HIS A 121 19.99 -0.96 -2.02
CA HIS A 121 20.43 -0.65 -0.65
C HIS A 121 19.69 0.56 -0.04
N VAL A 122 18.39 0.67 -0.33
CA VAL A 122 17.55 1.77 0.18
C VAL A 122 17.21 1.50 1.63
N GLU A 123 17.72 2.34 2.52
CA GLU A 123 17.37 2.31 3.94
C GLU A 123 16.22 3.27 4.26
N ARG A 124 15.09 2.70 4.71
CA ARG A 124 13.94 3.45 5.23
C ARG A 124 13.38 2.74 6.44
N ASN A 125 13.11 3.49 7.51
CA ASN A 125 12.64 2.94 8.79
C ASN A 125 11.13 2.62 8.75
N ASP A 126 10.78 1.57 8.01
CA ASP A 126 9.40 1.09 7.84
C ASP A 126 9.26 -0.40 8.18
N PHE A 127 8.08 -0.97 7.91
CA PHE A 127 7.79 -2.38 8.18
C PHE A 127 8.61 -3.35 7.32
N LEU A 128 8.97 -2.95 6.09
CA LEU A 128 9.78 -3.78 5.21
C LEU A 128 11.19 -3.95 5.77
N LYS A 129 11.81 -2.87 6.26
CA LYS A 129 13.12 -2.94 6.94
C LYS A 129 13.07 -3.89 8.13
N GLN A 130 12.09 -3.73 9.02
CA GLN A 130 11.88 -4.63 10.17
C GLN A 130 11.66 -6.08 9.74
N THR A 131 10.97 -6.32 8.63
CA THR A 131 10.71 -7.66 8.11
C THR A 131 11.97 -8.32 7.56
N ILE A 132 12.82 -7.56 6.87
CA ILE A 132 14.09 -8.04 6.30
C ILE A 132 15.09 -8.31 7.44
N GLU A 133 15.21 -7.39 8.40
CA GLU A 133 16.08 -7.54 9.59
C GLU A 133 15.66 -8.71 10.48
N GLY A 134 14.35 -8.99 10.57
CA GLY A 134 13.81 -10.15 11.28
C GLY A 134 14.13 -11.51 10.63
N GLY A 135 14.81 -11.52 9.47
CA GLY A 135 15.33 -12.70 8.80
C GLY A 135 14.38 -13.35 7.80
N ASN A 136 14.95 -14.16 6.91
CA ASN A 136 14.26 -14.79 5.77
C ASN A 136 13.05 -15.65 6.18
N ASN A 137 13.07 -16.27 7.37
CA ASN A 137 11.96 -17.06 7.89
C ASN A 137 10.73 -16.21 8.16
N HIS A 138 10.91 -14.98 8.66
CA HIS A 138 9.81 -14.06 8.92
C HIS A 138 9.24 -13.51 7.62
N LEU A 139 10.10 -13.17 6.65
CA LEU A 139 9.67 -12.72 5.32
C LEU A 139 8.90 -13.82 4.57
N ALA A 140 9.38 -15.07 4.61
CA ALA A 140 8.69 -16.23 4.04
C ALA A 140 7.35 -16.51 4.74
N THR A 141 7.32 -16.40 6.07
CA THR A 141 6.09 -16.59 6.86
C THR A 141 5.08 -15.49 6.55
N LEU A 142 5.47 -14.22 6.54
CA LEU A 142 4.59 -13.11 6.21
C LEU A 142 4.10 -13.17 4.77
N THR A 143 4.97 -13.50 3.81
CA THR A 143 4.51 -13.71 2.44
C THR A 143 3.54 -14.88 2.33
N SER A 144 3.74 -15.96 3.10
CA SER A 144 2.79 -17.07 3.13
C SER A 144 1.50 -16.75 3.90
N PHE A 145 1.54 -15.89 4.92
CA PHE A 145 0.42 -15.56 5.80
C PHE A 145 -0.49 -14.48 5.19
N PHE A 146 0.09 -13.37 4.75
CA PHE A 146 -0.65 -12.31 4.04
C PHE A 146 -1.13 -12.78 2.67
N PHE A 147 -0.40 -13.70 2.02
CA PHE A 147 -0.63 -14.04 0.61
C PHE A 147 -0.84 -15.54 0.34
N LYS A 148 -1.38 -16.29 1.31
CA LYS A 148 -1.80 -17.71 1.15
C LYS A 148 -2.80 -17.93 0.00
N THR A 149 -3.35 -16.85 -0.56
CA THR A 149 -4.40 -16.83 -1.57
C THR A 149 -3.84 -16.59 -2.97
N SER A 150 -2.86 -17.38 -3.39
CA SER A 150 -2.62 -17.56 -4.82
C SER A 150 -2.11 -18.97 -5.10
N LYS A 151 -3.03 -19.94 -5.22
CA LYS A 151 -2.79 -21.02 -6.18
C LYS A 151 -2.97 -20.39 -7.56
N PRO A 152 -1.94 -20.33 -8.41
CA PRO A 152 -2.13 -19.87 -9.77
C PRO A 152 -3.08 -20.84 -10.47
N LYS A 153 -4.27 -20.37 -10.85
CA LYS A 153 -5.07 -21.06 -11.88
C LYS A 153 -4.30 -20.93 -13.19
N HIS A 154 -3.59 -22.00 -13.53
CA HIS A 154 -2.95 -22.33 -14.80
C HIS A 154 -3.26 -21.33 -15.94
N LYS A 155 -2.38 -20.34 -16.18
CA LYS A 155 -2.38 -19.57 -17.44
C LYS A 155 -0.95 -19.32 -17.89
N ASN A 156 -0.69 -19.83 -19.10
CA ASN A 156 0.56 -19.92 -19.83
C ASN A 156 1.58 -18.78 -19.59
N LEU A 157 2.80 -19.22 -19.26
CA LEU A 157 4.01 -18.45 -18.97
C LEU A 157 4.62 -17.73 -20.20
N LYS A 158 3.79 -17.26 -21.14
CA LYS A 158 4.25 -16.57 -22.37
C LYS A 158 3.93 -15.07 -22.43
N ASN A 159 3.19 -14.54 -21.45
CA ASN A 159 2.81 -13.11 -21.43
C ASN A 159 3.63 -12.25 -20.45
N LEU A 160 4.64 -12.80 -19.75
CA LEU A 160 5.51 -12.02 -18.85
C LEU A 160 6.41 -11.00 -19.57
N GLN A 161 6.62 -11.14 -20.88
CA GLN A 161 7.36 -10.14 -21.67
C GLN A 161 6.53 -8.88 -21.95
N LYS A 162 5.19 -8.97 -21.95
CA LYS A 162 4.33 -7.79 -22.13
C LYS A 162 4.33 -6.87 -20.88
N SER A 163 4.55 -7.45 -19.70
CA SER A 163 4.70 -6.68 -18.44
C SER A 163 6.04 -5.96 -18.33
N GLN A 164 7.08 -6.35 -19.09
CA GLN A 164 8.34 -5.60 -19.14
C GLN A 164 8.18 -4.28 -19.90
N LYS A 165 7.32 -4.23 -20.93
CA LYS A 165 7.02 -2.97 -21.63
C LYS A 165 6.31 -1.95 -20.72
N PHE A 166 5.62 -2.42 -19.68
CA PHE A 166 4.99 -1.59 -18.66
C PHE A 166 5.96 -1.11 -17.56
N LYS A 167 7.11 -1.80 -17.35
CA LYS A 167 8.16 -1.35 -16.43
C LYS A 167 8.64 0.05 -16.80
N ASN A 168 8.72 0.37 -18.08
CA ASN A 168 9.19 1.68 -18.53
C ASN A 168 8.12 2.76 -18.38
N SER A 169 6.82 2.42 -18.35
CA SER A 169 5.74 3.42 -18.23
C SER A 169 5.49 3.87 -16.79
N ILE A 170 5.67 2.98 -15.80
CA ILE A 170 5.59 3.38 -14.38
C ILE A 170 6.88 4.08 -13.94
N PHE A 171 8.05 3.66 -14.46
CA PHE A 171 9.33 4.27 -14.10
C PHE A 171 9.40 5.76 -14.52
N LEU A 172 8.83 6.11 -15.68
CA LEU A 172 8.80 7.49 -16.17
C LEU A 172 7.88 8.44 -15.36
N SER A 173 6.95 7.92 -14.55
CA SER A 173 6.13 8.75 -13.64
C SER A 173 6.80 8.96 -12.27
N PHE A 174 7.91 8.28 -11.99
CA PHE A 174 8.65 8.37 -10.72
C PHE A 174 9.94 9.19 -10.84
N GLU A 175 10.25 9.74 -12.02
CA GLU A 175 11.40 10.60 -12.27
C GLU A 175 11.00 12.08 -12.11
N SER A 176 10.74 12.49 -10.87
CA SER A 176 10.97 13.87 -10.45
C SER A 176 12.22 13.86 -9.55
N PRO A 177 13.19 14.75 -9.78
CA PRO A 177 14.47 14.70 -9.09
C PRO A 177 14.23 14.90 -7.59
N MET A 178 14.63 13.89 -6.81
CA MET A 178 14.81 14.00 -5.38
C MET A 178 15.89 15.04 -5.14
N ILE A 179 15.48 16.27 -4.83
CA ILE A 179 16.36 17.30 -4.30
C ILE A 179 16.94 16.74 -3.01
N CYS A 180 18.23 16.41 -3.06
CA CYS A 180 19.03 16.21 -1.87
C CYS A 180 19.37 17.60 -1.34
N ASP A 181 18.65 18.05 -0.30
CA ASP A 181 19.16 19.11 0.54
C ASP A 181 20.19 18.50 1.49
N SER A 182 21.45 18.69 1.11
CA SER A 182 22.57 18.76 2.03
C SER A 182 22.50 20.07 2.82
N ASP A 183 22.79 19.95 4.13
CA ASP A 183 23.30 20.95 5.08
C ASP A 183 22.35 21.63 6.08
N SER A 184 22.96 21.88 7.26
CA SER A 184 22.53 22.53 8.52
C SER A 184 21.80 21.64 9.54
N ASP A 185 22.22 21.42 10.78
CA ASP A 185 23.37 21.87 11.59
C ASP A 185 23.55 20.87 12.75
N ASN A 186 24.78 20.41 12.99
CA ASN A 186 25.55 20.54 14.24
C ASN A 186 26.87 19.74 14.16
#